data_AF-A0A367QJI0-F1
#
_entry.id   AF-A0A367QJI0-F1
#
_cell.length_a   1.000
_cell.length_b   1.000
_cell.length_c   1.000
_cell.angle_alpha   90.00
_cell.angle_beta   90.00
_cell.angle_gamma   90.00
#
_symmetry.space_group_name_H-M   'P 1'
#
loop_
_entity.id
_entity.type
_entity.pdbx_description
1 polymer ?
#
loop_
_entity_poly.entity_id
_entity_poly.type
_entity_poly.pdbx_seq_one_letter_code
_entity_poly.pdbx_strand_id
1 'polypeptide(L)'
;MLSLAQVNFGLNLAGLIGIIYFLLAIVYFILTLAWLAQRVTRLRGWALGLYIIQAIFTPIVLLLCGGILFYQGWRLDPLIQFEQFLLSLLIIYLTIKDIVINAVYR
;
A
#
# COMPACT_ATOMS: atom_id res chain seq x y z
N MET A 1 12.63 -31.15 -18.43
CA MET A 1 11.24 -30.66 -18.48
C MET A 1 11.24 -29.22 -18.01
N LEU A 2 11.21 -28.25 -18.93
CA LEU A 2 11.02 -26.85 -18.58
C LEU A 2 9.55 -26.69 -18.18
N SER A 3 9.26 -26.78 -16.88
CA SER A 3 8.00 -26.27 -16.35
C SER A 3 8.00 -24.77 -16.62
N LEU A 4 7.35 -24.36 -17.70
CA LEU A 4 7.00 -22.97 -17.90
C LEU A 4 6.26 -22.54 -16.63
N ALA A 5 6.79 -21.54 -15.92
CA ALA A 5 6.04 -20.88 -14.87
C ALA A 5 4.78 -20.33 -15.55
N GLN A 6 3.66 -21.05 -15.45
CA GLN A 6 2.38 -20.66 -16.04
C GLN A 6 1.89 -19.42 -15.31
N VAL A 7 2.31 -18.22 -15.70
CA VAL A 7 1.72 -17.00 -15.13
C VAL A 7 0.28 -16.95 -15.60
N ASN A 8 -0.66 -17.27 -14.70
CA ASN A 8 -2.07 -17.07 -14.98
C ASN A 8 -2.38 -15.58 -14.83
N PHE A 9 -2.34 -14.87 -15.95
CA PHE A 9 -2.88 -13.52 -16.06
C PHE A 9 -4.40 -13.60 -16.01
N GLY A 10 -4.96 -13.56 -14.80
CA GLY A 10 -6.41 -13.58 -14.58
C GLY A 10 -6.83 -12.52 -13.58
N LEU A 11 -8.04 -11.97 -13.75
CA LEU A 11 -8.77 -11.19 -12.73
C LEU A 11 -9.22 -12.11 -11.58
N ASN A 12 -8.29 -12.90 -11.05
CA ASN A 12 -8.49 -13.73 -9.88
C ASN A 12 -8.52 -12.83 -8.64
N LEU A 13 -9.11 -13.30 -7.54
CA LEU A 13 -9.24 -12.50 -6.31
C LEU A 13 -7.90 -11.91 -5.84
N ALA A 14 -6.81 -12.69 -5.90
CA ALA A 14 -5.47 -12.19 -5.58
C ALA A 14 -5.02 -11.05 -6.53
N GLY A 15 -5.28 -11.17 -7.83
CA GLY A 15 -4.96 -10.13 -8.80
C GLY A 15 -5.77 -8.84 -8.56
N LEU A 16 -7.04 -8.98 -8.18
CA LEU A 16 -7.90 -7.85 -7.82
C LEU A 16 -7.37 -7.13 -6.57
N ILE A 17 -6.98 -7.89 -5.54
CA ILE A 17 -6.32 -7.36 -4.34
C ILE A 17 -5.02 -6.65 -4.75
N GLY A 18 -4.20 -7.26 -5.61
CA GLY A 18 -2.96 -6.64 -6.10
C GLY A 18 -3.19 -5.28 -6.80
N ILE A 19 -4.24 -5.15 -7.60
CA ILE A 19 -4.64 -3.87 -8.22
C ILE A 19 -5.05 -2.85 -7.14
N ILE A 20 -5.79 -3.26 -6.12
CA ILE A 20 -6.15 -2.38 -4.99
C ILE A 20 -4.89 -1.87 -4.29
N TYR A 21 -3.88 -2.73 -4.08
CA TYR A 21 -2.60 -2.32 -3.51
C TYR A 21 -1.87 -1.29 -4.37
N PHE A 22 -1.87 -1.45 -5.71
CA PHE A 22 -1.28 -0.46 -6.61
C PHE A 22 -1.99 0.89 -6.52
N LEU A 23 -3.34 0.90 -6.54
CA LEU A 23 -4.12 2.13 -6.41
C LEU A 23 -3.87 2.80 -5.05
N LEU A 24 -3.88 2.02 -3.97
CA LEU A 24 -3.59 2.52 -2.63
C LEU A 24 -2.19 3.09 -2.52
N ALA A 25 -1.17 2.48 -3.12
CA ALA A 25 0.19 3.00 -3.11
C ALA A 25 0.26 4.39 -3.73
N ILE A 26 -0.36 4.58 -4.89
CA ILE A 26 -0.37 5.85 -5.62
C ILE A 26 -1.13 6.92 -4.82
N VAL A 27 -2.34 6.59 -4.35
CA VAL A 27 -3.16 7.52 -3.57
C VAL A 27 -2.44 7.92 -2.27
N TYR A 28 -1.90 6.95 -1.53
CA TYR A 28 -1.18 7.20 -0.29
C TYR A 28 0.06 8.09 -0.52
N PHE A 29 0.84 7.82 -1.57
CA PHE A 29 2.01 8.62 -1.91
C PHE A 29 1.65 10.07 -2.25
N ILE A 30 0.62 10.28 -3.08
CA ILE A 30 0.17 11.64 -3.45
C ILE A 30 -0.33 12.41 -2.22
N LEU A 31 -1.16 11.77 -1.38
CA LEU A 31 -1.69 12.41 -0.16
C LEU A 31 -0.57 12.78 0.81
N THR A 32 0.36 11.86 1.04
CA THR A 32 1.50 12.10 1.94
C THR A 32 2.44 13.18 1.41
N LEU A 33 2.69 13.24 0.09
CA LEU A 33 3.45 14.33 -0.54
C LEU A 33 2.75 15.68 -0.36
N ALA A 34 1.44 15.74 -0.62
CA ALA A 34 0.67 16.97 -0.52
C ALA A 34 0.70 17.56 0.90
N TRP A 35 0.65 16.71 1.92
CA TRP A 35 0.73 17.16 3.32
C TRP A 35 2.15 17.31 3.86
N LEU A 36 3.16 16.71 3.22
CA LEU A 36 4.55 16.87 3.63
C LEU A 36 4.95 18.34 3.65
N ALA A 37 4.57 19.11 2.61
CA ALA A 37 4.83 20.55 2.55
C ALA A 37 4.24 21.33 3.74
N GLN A 38 3.06 20.91 4.23
CA GLN A 38 2.41 21.52 5.39
C GLN A 38 3.04 21.08 6.72
N ARG A 39 3.59 19.86 6.78
CA ARG A 39 4.17 19.28 8.00
C ARG A 39 5.62 19.68 8.24
N VAL A 40 6.38 20.04 7.20
CA VAL A 40 7.78 20.50 7.34
C VAL A 40 7.88 21.75 8.23
N THR A 41 6.85 22.59 8.26
CA THR A 41 6.83 23.79 9.10
C THR A 41 6.41 23.52 10.55
N ARG A 42 5.63 22.46 10.80
CA ARG A 42 5.04 22.12 12.12
C ARG A 42 5.81 21.05 12.89
N LEU A 43 6.34 20.05 12.20
CA LEU A 43 7.09 18.94 12.80
C LEU A 43 8.59 19.21 12.69
N ARG A 44 9.33 19.06 13.79
CA ARG A 44 10.80 19.20 13.81
C ARG A 44 11.46 17.97 14.41
N GLY A 45 12.70 17.70 13.98
CA GLY A 45 13.53 16.60 14.49
C GLY A 45 13.06 15.21 14.02
N TRP A 46 13.08 14.24 14.94
CA TRP A 46 12.82 12.82 14.66
C TRP A 46 11.45 12.54 14.05
N ALA A 47 10.42 13.28 14.45
CA ALA A 47 9.06 13.08 13.94
C ALA A 47 8.95 13.34 12.42
N LEU A 48 9.68 14.33 11.92
CA LEU A 48 9.73 14.64 10.49
C LEU A 48 10.48 13.56 9.72
N GLY A 49 11.60 13.06 10.27
CA GLY A 49 12.34 11.95 9.69
C GLY A 49 11.50 10.69 9.55
N LEU A 50 10.77 10.30 10.62
CA LEU A 50 9.87 9.14 10.58
C LEU A 50 8.73 9.32 9.58
N TYR A 51 8.17 10.53 9.47
CA TYR A 51 7.11 10.81 8.50
C TYR A 51 7.61 10.69 7.05
N ILE A 52 8.82 11.17 6.75
CA ILE A 52 9.42 11.01 5.42
C ILE A 52 9.70 9.54 5.12
N ILE A 53 10.26 8.80 6.08
CA ILE A 53 10.50 7.36 5.92
C ILE A 53 9.17 6.65 5.65
N GLN A 54 8.12 6.96 6.41
CA GLN A 54 6.78 6.40 6.20
C GLN A 54 6.21 6.74 4.81
N ALA A 55 6.37 7.98 4.35
CA ALA A 55 5.88 8.44 3.05
C ALA A 55 6.54 7.73 1.87
N ILE A 56 7.80 7.30 2.01
CA ILE A 56 8.53 6.58 0.95
C ILE A 56 8.36 5.07 1.11
N PHE A 57 8.49 4.54 2.32
CA PHE A 57 8.52 3.10 2.57
C PHE A 57 7.15 2.46 2.37
N THR A 58 6.08 3.08 2.88
CA THR A 58 4.71 2.54 2.76
C THR A 58 4.28 2.28 1.31
N PRO A 59 4.40 3.23 0.36
CA PRO A 59 4.04 2.97 -1.02
C PRO A 59 4.95 1.93 -1.68
N ILE A 60 6.25 1.89 -1.38
CA ILE A 60 7.15 0.85 -1.92
C ILE A 60 6.67 -0.54 -1.50
N VAL A 61 6.35 -0.72 -0.22
CA VAL A 61 5.83 -1.99 0.30
C VAL A 61 4.50 -2.36 -0.38
N LEU A 62 3.59 -1.40 -0.51
CA LEU A 62 2.31 -1.61 -1.20
C LEU A 62 2.51 -2.03 -2.67
N LEU A 63 3.43 -1.40 -3.41
CA LEU A 63 3.73 -1.75 -4.80
C LEU A 63 4.33 -3.16 -4.90
N LEU A 64 5.24 -3.53 -3.99
CA LEU A 64 5.85 -4.86 -3.97
C LEU A 64 4.81 -5.95 -3.66
N CYS A 65 4.00 -5.76 -2.62
CA CYS A 65 2.89 -6.67 -2.27
C CYS A 65 1.89 -6.78 -3.42
N GLY A 66 1.52 -5.66 -4.04
CA GLY A 66 0.62 -5.61 -5.20
C GLY A 66 1.17 -6.38 -6.40
N GLY A 67 2.47 -6.22 -6.70
CA GLY A 67 3.15 -6.96 -7.76
C GLY A 67 3.18 -8.46 -7.51
N ILE A 68 3.51 -8.90 -6.30
CA ILE A 68 3.52 -10.33 -5.95
C ILE A 68 2.14 -10.95 -6.13
N LEU A 69 1.09 -10.29 -5.63
CA LEU A 69 -0.29 -10.76 -5.76
C LEU A 69 -0.78 -10.75 -7.21
N PHE A 70 -0.38 -9.76 -8.00
CA PHE A 70 -0.77 -9.67 -9.41
C PHE A 70 -0.15 -10.77 -10.27
N TYR A 71 1.16 -11.03 -10.12
CA TYR A 71 1.86 -12.01 -10.96
C TYR A 71 1.82 -13.44 -10.41
N GLN A 72 1.86 -13.61 -9.10
CA GLN A 72 1.99 -14.93 -8.45
C GLN A 72 0.82 -15.28 -7.53
N GLY A 73 -0.18 -14.40 -7.39
CA GLY A 73 -1.32 -14.56 -6.49
C GLY A 73 -2.06 -15.88 -6.61
N TRP A 74 -2.19 -16.40 -7.83
CA TRP A 74 -2.88 -17.67 -8.10
C TRP A 74 -2.17 -18.92 -7.55
N ARG A 75 -0.89 -18.82 -7.18
CA ARG A 75 -0.10 -19.89 -6.52
C ARG A 75 0.00 -19.74 -5.01
N LEU A 76 -0.35 -18.56 -4.48
CA LEU A 76 -0.28 -18.32 -3.04
C LEU A 76 -1.39 -19.09 -2.33
N ASP A 77 -1.05 -19.65 -1.17
CA ASP A 77 -2.03 -20.33 -0.33
C ASP A 77 -3.20 -19.40 0.02
N PRO A 78 -4.45 -19.90 0.03
CA PRO A 78 -5.63 -19.07 0.33
C PRO A 78 -5.54 -18.32 1.66
N LEU A 79 -4.85 -18.89 2.66
CA LEU A 79 -4.63 -18.25 3.95
C LEU A 79 -3.79 -16.96 3.82
N ILE A 80 -2.73 -16.99 3.01
CA ILE A 80 -1.86 -15.82 2.79
C ILE A 80 -2.61 -14.76 1.97
N GLN A 81 -3.43 -15.17 1.00
CA GLN A 81 -4.29 -14.22 0.28
C GLN A 81 -5.29 -13.53 1.22
N PHE A 82 -5.85 -14.25 2.19
CA PHE A 82 -6.74 -13.69 3.20
C PHE A 82 -6.03 -12.71 4.14
N GLU A 83 -4.80 -13.03 4.57
CA GLU A 83 -3.95 -12.10 5.32
C GLU A 83 -3.74 -10.79 4.55
N GLN A 84 -3.40 -10.88 3.26
CA GLN A 84 -3.20 -9.69 2.41
C GLN A 84 -4.48 -8.88 2.23
N PHE A 85 -5.64 -9.54 2.25
CA PHE A 85 -6.93 -8.86 2.25
C PHE A 85 -7.18 -8.11 3.57
N LEU A 86 -6.91 -8.72 4.73
CA LEU A 86 -7.04 -8.03 6.02
C LEU A 86 -6.06 -6.85 6.14
N LEU A 87 -4.83 -7.04 5.65
CA LEU A 87 -3.82 -5.98 5.63
C LEU A 87 -4.26 -4.80 4.75
N SER A 88 -4.93 -5.05 3.62
CA SER A 88 -5.43 -3.96 2.76
C SER A 88 -6.53 -3.15 3.45
N LEU A 89 -7.46 -3.81 4.16
CA LEU A 89 -8.48 -3.14 4.98
C LEU A 89 -7.86 -2.28 6.08
N LEU A 90 -6.83 -2.78 6.77
CA LEU A 90 -6.12 -2.01 7.79
C LEU A 90 -5.46 -0.77 7.19
N ILE A 91 -4.80 -0.89 6.03
CA ILE A 91 -4.15 0.24 5.37
C ILE A 91 -5.18 1.28 4.92
N ILE A 92 -6.33 0.86 4.40
CA ILE A 92 -7.43 1.77 4.06
C ILE A 92 -7.88 2.54 5.30
N TYR A 93 -8.12 1.85 6.42
CA TYR A 93 -8.51 2.49 7.67
C TYR A 93 -7.46 3.50 8.16
N LEU A 94 -6.17 3.12 8.14
CA LEU A 94 -5.08 4.01 8.54
C LEU A 94 -4.96 5.24 7.63
N THR A 95 -5.13 5.06 6.32
CA THR A 95 -5.11 6.16 5.35
C THR A 95 -6.26 7.13 5.60
N ILE A 96 -7.48 6.62 5.82
CA ILE A 96 -8.65 7.45 6.16
C ILE A 96 -8.41 8.20 7.48
N LYS A 97 -7.88 7.51 8.50
CA LYS A 97 -7.55 8.12 9.79
C LYS A 97 -6.54 9.26 9.61
N ASP A 98 -5.50 9.07 8.81
CA ASP A 98 -4.51 10.11 8.50
C ASP A 98 -5.16 11.29 7.74
N ILE A 99 -6.09 11.03 6.81
CA ILE A 99 -6.91 12.07 6.15
C ILE A 99 -7.70 12.87 7.15
N VAL A 100 -8.47 12.21 8.01
CA VAL A 100 -9.32 12.90 8.97
C VAL A 100 -8.49 13.75 9.93
N ILE A 101 -7.37 13.23 10.45
CA ILE A 101 -6.48 13.97 11.35
C ILE A 101 -5.90 15.22 10.66
N ASN A 102 -5.49 15.11 9.39
CA ASN A 102 -4.82 16.20 8.70
C ASN A 102 -5.78 17.22 8.06
N ALA A 103 -6.96 16.79 7.61
CA ALA A 103 -7.92 17.64 6.93
C ALA A 103 -8.92 18.29 7.89
N VAL A 104 -9.38 17.56 8.92
CA VAL A 104 -10.47 18.00 9.81
C VAL A 104 -9.93 18.61 11.10
N TYR A 105 -8.98 17.94 11.75
CA TYR A 105 -8.47 18.33 13.08
C TYR A 105 -7.26 19.28 13.03
N ARG A 106 -7.15 20.07 11.96
CA ARG A 106 -5.96 20.87 11.61
C ARG A 106 -5.41 21.70 12.77
#